data_AF-A0A239EIN5-F1
#
_entry.id   AF-A0A239EIN5-F1
#
_cell.length_a   1.000
_cell.length_b   1.000
_cell.length_c   1.000
_cell.angle_alpha   90.00
_cell.angle_beta   90.00
_cell.angle_gamma   90.00
#
_symmetry.space_group_name_H-M   'P 1'
#
loop_
_entity.id
_entity.type
_entity.pdbx_description
1 polymer ?
#
loop_
_entity_poly.entity_id
_entity_poly.type
_entity_poly.pdbx_seq_one_letter_code
_entity_poly.pdbx_strand_id
1 'polypeptide(L)' 'MADKHSEEVIRFLVEHLNLNRTPTAQDRLMDLGLDSLDVVEVLLELQEQIASRIPDNAISAETTVGQLIALTKK' A
#
# COMPACT_ATOMS: atom_id res chain seq x y z
N MET A 1 17.11 0.04 7.43
CA MET A 1 16.82 -0.02 5.97
C MET A 1 15.43 -0.61 5.74
N ALA A 2 14.40 -0.01 6.35
CA ALA A 2 13.03 -0.55 6.31
C ALA A 2 12.07 0.31 5.46
N ASP A 3 12.55 1.46 4.98
CA ASP A 3 11.67 2.59 4.60
C ASP A 3 11.56 2.79 3.08
N LYS A 4 12.41 2.12 2.29
CA LYS A 4 12.45 2.33 0.84
C LYS A 4 11.19 1.82 0.13
N HIS A 5 10.70 0.65 0.54
CA HIS A 5 9.48 0.05 -0.02
C HIS A 5 8.25 0.86 0.37
N SER A 6 8.18 1.34 1.61
CA SER A 6 7.08 2.19 2.06
C SER A 6 6.99 3.49 1.29
N GLU A 7 8.13 4.14 1.05
CA GLU A 7 8.17 5.38 0.28
C GLU A 7 7.78 5.18 -1.18
N GLU A 8 8.10 4.04 -1.80
CA GLU A 8 7.67 3.76 -3.17
C GLU A 8 6.16 3.53 -3.28
N VAL A 9 5.57 2.75 -2.37
CA VAL A 9 4.10 2.57 -2.35
C VAL A 9 3.43 3.91 -2.10
N ILE A 10 3.90 4.67 -1.12
CA ILE A 10 3.37 5.99 -0.78
C ILE A 10 3.49 6.96 -1.96
N ARG A 11 4.62 6.96 -2.66
CA ARG A 11 4.83 7.81 -3.83
C ARG A 11 3.90 7.42 -4.98
N PHE A 12 3.78 6.13 -5.25
CA PHE A 12 2.87 5.61 -6.26
C PHE A 12 1.43 6.04 -5.98
N LEU A 13 0.97 5.86 -4.73
CA LEU A 13 -0.36 6.28 -4.28
C LEU A 13 -0.58 7.79 -4.45
N VAL A 14 0.40 8.62 -4.07
CA VAL A 14 0.29 10.08 -4.21
C VAL A 14 0.22 10.51 -5.67
N GLU A 15 1.01 9.89 -6.55
CA GLU A 15 1.00 10.20 -7.98
C GLU A 15 -0.28 9.71 -8.69
N HIS A 16 -0.77 8.51 -8.36
CA HIS A 16 -1.99 7.96 -8.98
C HIS A 16 -3.27 8.64 -8.48
N LEU A 17 -3.34 8.96 -7.19
CA LEU A 17 -4.56 9.50 -6.55
C LEU A 17 -4.55 11.03 -6.40
N ASN A 18 -3.50 11.72 -6.88
CA ASN A 18 -3.33 13.17 -6.70
C ASN A 18 -3.49 13.62 -5.23
N LEU A 19 -2.87 12.87 -4.31
CA LEU A 19 -2.99 13.19 -2.89
C LEU A 19 -2.25 14.48 -2.56
N ASN A 20 -2.96 15.42 -1.93
CA ASN A 20 -2.38 16.68 -1.44
C ASN A 20 -1.46 16.49 -0.22
N ARG A 21 -1.35 15.27 0.32
CA ARG A 21 -0.54 14.95 1.50
C ARG A 21 0.22 13.65 1.29
N THR A 22 1.37 13.54 1.95
CA THR A 22 2.14 12.30 2.00
C THR A 22 1.48 11.33 3.00
N PRO A 23 0.98 10.16 2.58
CA PRO A 23 0.49 9.14 3.50
C PRO A 23 1.54 8.76 4.53
N THR A 24 1.09 8.54 5.76
CA THR A 24 1.93 7.96 6.81
C THR A 24 1.60 6.49 7.02
N ALA A 25 2.49 5.74 7.68
CA ALA A 25 2.24 4.34 8.03
C ALA A 25 0.98 4.13 8.91
N GLN A 26 0.50 5.20 9.57
CA GLN A 26 -0.71 5.18 10.39
C GLN A 26 -1.98 5.49 9.60
N ASP A 27 -1.87 6.06 8.40
CA ASP A 27 -3.02 6.32 7.54
C ASP A 27 -3.58 5.01 6.98
N ARG A 28 -4.92 4.95 6.95
CA ARG A 28 -5.66 3.86 6.31
C ARG A 28 -5.66 4.06 4.81
N LEU A 29 -5.71 2.97 4.05
CA LEU A 29 -5.82 3.05 2.60
C LEU A 29 -7.07 3.85 2.18
N MET A 30 -8.20 3.60 2.84
CA MET A 30 -9.43 4.37 2.62
C MET A 30 -9.29 5.88 2.91
N ASP A 31 -8.48 6.28 3.90
CA ASP A 31 -8.23 7.71 4.21
C ASP A 31 -7.34 8.41 3.17
N LEU A 32 -6.76 7.62 2.26
CA LEU A 32 -5.96 8.08 1.13
C LEU A 32 -6.78 8.01 -0.16
N GLY A 33 -8.08 7.73 -0.08
CA GLY A 33 -8.93 7.59 -1.26
C GLY A 33 -8.64 6.34 -2.07
N LEU A 34 -7.96 5.33 -1.50
CA LEU A 34 -7.90 4.00 -2.10
C LEU A 34 -9.23 3.30 -1.89
N ASP A 35 -9.90 3.01 -3.00
CA ASP A 35 -11.02 2.10 -2.97
C ASP A 35 -10.54 0.64 -2.97
N SER A 36 -11.45 -0.29 -2.68
CA SER A 36 -11.14 -1.72 -2.60
C SER A 36 -10.53 -2.29 -3.90
N LEU A 37 -10.72 -1.63 -5.03
CA LEU A 37 -10.13 -2.02 -6.32
C LEU A 37 -8.69 -1.52 -6.46
N ASP A 38 -8.43 -0.26 -6.10
CA ASP A 38 -7.10 0.35 -6.17
C ASP A 38 -6.11 -0.41 -5.27
N VAL A 39 -6.57 -0.81 -4.08
CA VAL A 39 -5.76 -1.61 -3.15
C VAL A 39 -5.33 -2.93 -3.78
N VAL A 40 -6.21 -3.60 -4.54
CA VAL A 40 -5.94 -4.89 -5.19
C VAL A 40 -4.95 -4.72 -6.33
N GLU A 41 -5.08 -3.66 -7.14
CA GLU A 41 -4.20 -3.39 -8.28
C GLU A 41 -2.77 -3.09 -7.81
N VAL A 42 -2.62 -2.21 -6.83
CA VAL A 42 -1.35 -1.89 -6.17
C VAL A 42 -0.72 -3.15 -5.56
N LEU A 43 -1.54 -3.97 -4.89
CA LEU A 43 -1.09 -5.24 -4.32
C LEU A 43 -0.57 -6.21 -5.36
N LEU A 44 -1.23 -6.32 -6.52
CA LEU A 44 -0.85 -7.26 -7.56
C LEU A 44 0.52 -6.88 -8.14
N GLU A 45 0.70 -5.61 -8.49
CA GLU A 45 1.98 -5.08 -8.99
C GLU A 45 3.10 -5.25 -7.96
N LEU A 46 2.84 -4.91 -6.68
CA LEU A 46 3.82 -5.10 -5.61
C LEU A 46 4.15 -6.57 -5.39
N GLN A 47 3.16 -7.46 -5.41
CA GLN A 47 3.39 -8.90 -5.24
C GLN A 47 4.21 -9.48 -6.38
N GLU A 48 3.97 -9.06 -7.63
CA GLU A 48 4.78 -9.46 -8.78
C GLU A 48 6.21 -8.91 -8.68
N GLN A 49 6.40 -7.65 -8.29
CA GLN A 49 7.72 -7.04 -8.15
C GLN A 49 8.56 -7.70 -7.04
N ILE A 50 7.93 -8.07 -5.92
CA ILE A 50 8.63 -8.57 -4.72
C ILE A 50 8.59 -10.11 -4.64
N ALA A 51 7.95 -10.79 -5.59
CA ALA A 51 7.70 -12.24 -5.58
C ALA A 51 7.11 -12.72 -4.24
N SER A 52 6.28 -11.89 -3.60
CA SER A 52 5.63 -12.19 -2.34
C SER A 52 4.17 -12.57 -2.61
N ARG A 53 3.62 -13.48 -1.80
CA ARG A 53 2.24 -13.95 -1.92
C ARG A 53 1.47 -13.45 -0.71
N ILE A 54 0.92 -12.25 -0.81
CA ILE A 54 0.11 -11.64 0.23
C ILE A 54 -1.33 -12.05 -0.01
N PRO A 55 -1.98 -12.72 0.96
CA PRO A 55 -3.36 -13.12 0.78
C PRO A 55 -4.25 -11.88 0.78
N ASP A 56 -5.12 -11.76 -0.22
CA ASP A 56 -6.05 -10.64 -0.37
C ASP A 56 -6.98 -10.48 0.84
N ASN A 57 -7.19 -11.56 1.61
CA ASN A 57 -7.97 -11.52 2.84
C ASN A 57 -7.25 -10.82 4.01
N ALA A 58 -5.94 -10.60 3.92
CA ALA A 58 -5.15 -9.92 4.95
C ALA A 58 -5.12 -8.40 4.73
N ILE A 59 -5.57 -7.94 3.56
CA ILE A 59 -5.55 -6.53 3.19
C ILE A 59 -6.96 -6.08 2.81
N SER A 60 -7.38 -4.94 3.33
CA SER A 60 -8.66 -4.31 3.02
C SER A 60 -8.49 -2.80 3.03
N ALA A 61 -9.49 -2.05 2.58
CA ALA A 61 -9.47 -0.59 2.63
C ALA A 61 -9.27 -0.03 4.06
N GLU A 62 -9.66 -0.81 5.08
CA GLU A 62 -9.42 -0.56 6.51
C GLU A 62 -7.95 -0.77 6.96
N THR A 63 -7.15 -1.46 6.16
CA THR A 63 -5.74 -1.73 6.45
C THR A 63 -4.94 -0.43 6.34
N THR A 64 -3.97 -0.28 7.23
CA THR A 64 -3.03 0.86 7.20
C THR A 64 -1.90 0.61 6.23
N VAL A 65 -1.35 1.68 5.65
CA VAL A 65 -0.19 1.61 4.77
C VAL A 65 0.96 0.86 5.46
N GLY A 66 1.21 1.16 6.74
CA GLY A 66 2.24 0.48 7.53
C GLY A 66 2.03 -1.02 7.68
N GLN A 67 0.79 -1.47 7.86
CA GLN A 67 0.47 -2.91 7.90
C GLN A 67 0.70 -3.58 6.54
N LEU A 68 0.34 -2.91 5.45
CA LEU A 68 0.56 -3.41 4.10
C LEU A 68 2.05 -3.64 3.80
N ILE A 69 2.89 -2.68 4.17
CA ILE A 69 4.36 -2.79 4.06
C ILE A 69 4.93 -3.83 5.03
N ALA A 70 4.36 -3.97 6.22
CA ALA A 70 4.80 -4.99 7.16
C ALA A 70 4.54 -6.42 6.63
N LEU A 71 3.47 -6.61 5.84
CA LEU A 71 3.15 -7.88 5.19
C LEU A 71 4.09 -8.23 4.03
N THR A 72 4.61 -7.22 3.31
CA THR A 72 5.60 -7.44 2.23
C THR A 72 7.00 -7.74 2.76
N LYS A 73 7.30 -7.31 3.99
CA LYS A 73 8.63 -7.42 4.62
C LYS A 73 8.78 -8.77 5.34
N LYS A 74 9.11 -9.83 4.60
CA LYS A 74 9.54 -11.12 5.17
C LYS A 74 11.00 -11.43 4.87
#